data_AF-A0A316Q0B1-F1
#
_entry.id   AF-A0A316Q0B1-F1
#
_cell.length_a   1.000
_cell.length_b   1.000
_cell.length_c   1.000
_cell.angle_alpha   90.00
_cell.angle_beta   90.00
_cell.angle_gamma   90.00
#
_symmetry.space_group_name_H-M   'P 1'
#
loop_
_entity.id
_entity.type
_entity.pdbx_description
1 polymer ?
#
loop_
_entity_poly.entity_id
_entity_poly.type
_entity_poly.pdbx_seq_one_letter_code
_entity_poly.pdbx_strand_id
1 'polypeptide(L)'
;MLLDDLSSTVKRLSQLDKKESAIQNAAKKAQNDSEFSLLTSDYYDCMQKLKYAHDELGYVLSNDSYDLLSDSLTKLEDTIDAGVVDEELLRVTKQQINKKLNQALSKEWREFHSKKTNSVVGKLETVGSLASDKDHINTIRDNINDSADWNALSNNINATTTKIMRFKSSIDEVDKIEEELNLNDEIKRFITLVTRGKAKITDLNDEIMAWIENENLADKFTIRFK
;
A
#
# COMPACT_ATOMS: atom_id res chain seq x y z
N MET A 1 -13.04 6.41 -52.40
CA MET A 1 -12.35 7.65 -52.79
C MET A 1 -13.13 8.89 -52.36
N LEU A 2 -14.21 9.33 -53.01
CA LEU A 2 -14.91 10.58 -52.62
C LEU A 2 -15.50 10.55 -51.19
N LEU A 3 -16.07 9.42 -50.76
CA LEU A 3 -16.58 9.26 -49.40
C LEU A 3 -15.45 9.25 -48.35
N ASP A 4 -14.29 8.70 -48.71
CA ASP A 4 -13.11 8.65 -47.84
C ASP A 4 -12.50 10.07 -47.71
N ASP A 5 -12.43 10.81 -48.82
CA ASP A 5 -11.96 12.19 -48.85
C ASP A 5 -12.89 13.12 -48.04
N LEU A 6 -14.21 12.95 -48.17
CA LEU A 6 -15.19 13.67 -47.37
C LEU A 6 -15.03 13.36 -45.88
N SER A 7 -14.92 12.07 -45.52
CA SER A 7 -14.70 11.63 -44.15
C SER A 7 -13.42 12.23 -43.55
N SER A 8 -12.32 12.22 -44.31
CA SER A 8 -11.06 12.81 -43.88
C SER A 8 -11.15 14.33 -43.69
N THR A 9 -11.90 15.02 -44.56
CA THR A 9 -12.10 16.47 -44.49
C THR A 9 -12.92 16.86 -43.27
N VAL A 10 -14.02 16.14 -43.00
CA VAL A 10 -14.85 16.32 -41.81
C VAL A 10 -14.01 16.16 -40.53
N LYS A 11 -13.16 15.12 -40.48
CA LYS A 11 -12.25 14.90 -39.34
C LYS A 11 -11.28 16.08 -39.14
N ARG A 12 -10.67 16.58 -40.22
CA ARG A 12 -9.73 17.73 -40.15
C ARG A 12 -10.41 19.01 -39.71
N LEU A 13 -11.63 19.29 -40.19
CA LEU A 13 -12.40 20.46 -39.79
C LEU A 13 -12.77 20.39 -38.31
N SER A 14 -13.22 19.22 -37.83
CA SER A 14 -13.50 19.02 -36.41
C SER A 14 -12.25 19.24 -35.54
N GLN A 15 -11.08 18.75 -35.96
CA GLN A 15 -9.82 19.00 -35.25
C GLN A 15 -9.44 20.49 -35.23
N LEU A 16 -9.70 21.22 -36.31
CA LEU A 16 -9.40 22.65 -36.40
C LEU A 16 -10.32 23.47 -35.48
N ASP A 17 -11.62 23.15 -35.47
CA ASP A 17 -12.62 23.78 -34.60
C ASP A 17 -12.28 23.61 -33.11
N LYS A 18 -11.83 22.41 -32.71
CA LYS A 18 -11.33 22.15 -31.34
C LYS A 18 -10.13 23.01 -30.97
N LYS A 19 -9.15 23.11 -31.87
CA LYS A 19 -7.97 23.98 -31.66
C LYS A 19 -8.35 25.45 -31.56
N GLU A 20 -9.23 25.91 -32.44
CA GLU A 20 -9.67 27.31 -32.46
C GLU A 20 -10.43 27.67 -31.19
N SER A 21 -11.34 26.81 -30.73
CA SER A 21 -12.04 26.95 -29.46
C SER A 21 -11.08 27.05 -28.27
N ALA A 22 -10.01 26.23 -28.26
CA ALA A 22 -8.99 26.27 -27.21
C ALA A 22 -8.17 27.57 -27.23
N ILE A 23 -7.90 28.13 -28.41
CA ILE A 23 -7.23 29.43 -28.56
C ILE A 23 -8.12 30.57 -28.08
N GLN A 24 -9.42 30.52 -28.40
CA GLN A 24 -10.39 31.53 -27.99
C GLN A 24 -10.60 31.54 -26.47
N ASN A 25 -10.38 30.42 -25.78
CA ASN A 25 -10.48 30.30 -24.33
C ASN A 25 -9.19 29.80 -23.68
N ALA A 26 -8.13 30.62 -23.77
CA ALA A 26 -6.80 30.30 -23.25
C ALA A 26 -6.79 29.96 -21.74
N ALA A 27 -7.64 30.62 -20.93
CA ALA A 27 -7.72 30.35 -19.49
C ALA A 27 -8.25 28.94 -19.21
N LYS A 28 -9.32 28.53 -19.91
CA LYS A 28 -9.88 27.18 -19.78
C LYS A 28 -8.91 26.10 -20.30
N LYS A 29 -8.21 26.38 -21.41
CA LYS A 29 -7.15 25.50 -21.91
C LYS A 29 -6.06 25.28 -20.86
N ALA A 30 -5.54 26.36 -20.26
CA ALA A 30 -4.50 26.28 -19.24
C ALA A 30 -4.96 25.48 -18.01
N GLN A 31 -6.22 25.65 -17.59
CA GLN A 31 -6.81 24.84 -16.53
C GLN A 31 -6.84 23.35 -16.89
N ASN A 32 -7.38 23.00 -18.06
CA ASN A 32 -7.46 21.61 -18.51
C ASN A 32 -6.07 20.96 -18.63
N ASP A 33 -5.09 21.69 -19.19
CA ASP A 33 -3.71 21.22 -19.30
C ASP A 33 -3.08 20.96 -17.92
N SER A 34 -3.29 21.87 -16.97
CA SER A 34 -2.80 21.71 -15.59
C SER A 34 -3.47 20.52 -14.89
N GLU A 35 -4.78 20.38 -15.04
CA GLU A 35 -5.53 19.27 -14.47
C GLU A 35 -5.14 17.91 -15.07
N PHE A 36 -4.89 17.87 -16.39
CA PHE A 36 -4.41 16.68 -17.07
C PHE A 36 -2.98 16.33 -16.63
N SER A 37 -2.10 17.32 -16.51
CA SER A 37 -0.73 17.12 -16.02
C SER A 37 -0.69 16.57 -14.59
N LEU A 38 -1.59 17.01 -13.71
CA LEU A 38 -1.71 16.45 -12.37
C LEU A 38 -2.20 15.00 -12.43
N LEU A 39 -3.21 14.72 -13.25
CA LEU A 39 -3.77 13.37 -13.38
C LEU A 39 -2.75 12.36 -13.95
N THR A 40 -1.93 12.76 -14.91
CA THR A 40 -0.86 11.90 -15.45
C THR A 40 0.26 11.67 -14.43
N SER A 41 0.59 12.69 -13.63
CA SER A 41 1.53 12.54 -12.50
C SER A 41 0.99 11.56 -11.46
N ASP A 42 -0.27 11.73 -11.04
CA ASP A 42 -0.92 10.84 -10.06
C ASP A 42 -0.97 9.39 -10.57
N TYR A 43 -1.24 9.20 -11.86
CA TYR A 43 -1.23 7.87 -12.49
C TYR A 43 0.18 7.27 -12.52
N TYR A 44 1.20 8.06 -12.85
CA TYR A 44 2.59 7.62 -12.79
C TYR A 44 3.01 7.21 -11.37
N ASP A 45 2.65 8.00 -10.36
CA ASP A 45 2.93 7.70 -8.96
C ASP A 45 2.20 6.42 -8.50
N CYS A 46 1.00 6.18 -9.01
CA CYS A 46 0.28 4.92 -8.83
C CYS A 46 1.08 3.73 -9.40
N MET A 47 1.62 3.85 -10.62
CA MET A 47 2.44 2.81 -11.25
C MET A 47 3.73 2.54 -10.47
N GLN A 48 4.39 3.58 -9.97
CA GLN A 48 5.57 3.42 -9.10
C GLN A 48 5.22 2.70 -7.81
N LYS A 49 4.11 3.07 -7.16
CA LYS A 49 3.61 2.40 -5.96
C LYS A 49 3.33 0.91 -6.20
N LEU A 50 2.70 0.58 -7.33
CA LEU A 50 2.46 -0.81 -7.74
C LEU A 50 3.77 -1.59 -7.95
N LYS A 51 4.76 -0.96 -8.60
CA LYS A 51 6.10 -1.55 -8.76
C LYS A 51 6.73 -1.86 -7.41
N TYR A 52 6.76 -0.92 -6.47
CA TYR A 52 7.31 -1.17 -5.14
C TYR A 52 6.53 -2.24 -4.38
N ALA A 53 5.20 -2.22 -4.45
CA ALA A 53 4.38 -3.24 -3.81
C ALA A 53 4.68 -4.64 -4.35
N HIS A 54 4.92 -4.74 -5.66
CA HIS A 54 5.32 -5.99 -6.29
C HIS A 54 6.74 -6.41 -5.86
N ASP A 55 7.73 -5.56 -6.09
CA ASP A 55 9.15 -5.87 -5.90
C ASP A 55 9.47 -6.18 -4.42
N GLU A 56 8.90 -5.42 -3.48
CA GLU A 56 9.17 -5.57 -2.05
C GLU A 56 8.31 -6.67 -1.42
N LEU A 57 7.00 -6.69 -1.71
CA LEU A 57 6.05 -7.50 -0.93
C LEU A 57 5.48 -8.70 -1.70
N GLY A 58 5.76 -8.81 -2.99
CA GLY A 58 5.17 -9.81 -3.88
C GLY A 58 3.68 -9.54 -4.17
N TYR A 59 3.25 -8.27 -4.13
CA TYR A 59 1.87 -7.91 -4.48
C TYR A 59 1.61 -8.21 -5.97
N VAL A 60 0.48 -8.85 -6.25
CA VAL A 60 0.06 -9.22 -7.61
C VAL A 60 -1.36 -8.72 -7.80
N LEU A 61 -1.60 -8.06 -8.92
CA LEU A 61 -2.90 -7.54 -9.29
C LEU A 61 -3.83 -8.64 -9.80
N SER A 62 -5.11 -8.49 -9.48
CA SER A 62 -6.19 -9.18 -10.18
C SER A 62 -6.27 -8.75 -11.66
N ASN A 63 -6.81 -9.62 -12.51
CA ASN A 63 -7.05 -9.30 -13.91
C ASN A 63 -7.95 -8.06 -14.07
N ASP A 64 -8.99 -7.95 -13.25
CA ASP A 64 -9.90 -6.78 -13.26
C ASP A 64 -9.15 -5.47 -12.97
N SER A 65 -8.27 -5.46 -11.96
CA SER A 65 -7.45 -4.28 -11.64
C SER A 65 -6.44 -3.98 -12.76
N TYR A 66 -5.89 -5.01 -13.40
CA TYR A 66 -5.00 -4.84 -14.55
C TYR A 66 -5.71 -4.24 -15.76
N ASP A 67 -6.92 -4.73 -16.08
CA ASP A 67 -7.75 -4.18 -17.16
C ASP A 67 -8.11 -2.72 -16.88
N LEU A 68 -8.46 -2.38 -15.62
CA LEU A 68 -8.72 -1.00 -15.21
C LEU A 68 -7.49 -0.09 -15.37
N LEU A 69 -6.27 -0.59 -15.14
CA LEU A 69 -5.04 0.14 -15.39
C LEU A 69 -4.85 0.38 -16.88
N SER A 70 -4.96 -0.67 -17.71
CA SER A 70 -4.81 -0.56 -19.16
C SER A 70 -5.83 0.40 -19.78
N ASP A 71 -7.09 0.31 -19.35
CA ASP A 71 -8.16 1.23 -19.73
C ASP A 71 -7.84 2.68 -19.32
N SER A 72 -7.27 2.87 -18.12
CA SER A 72 -6.92 4.20 -17.62
C SER A 72 -5.79 4.83 -18.44
N LEU A 73 -4.77 4.05 -18.81
CA LEU A 73 -3.68 4.51 -19.67
C LEU A 73 -4.21 4.90 -21.05
N THR A 74 -5.01 4.04 -21.68
CA THR A 74 -5.63 4.32 -22.98
C THR A 74 -6.44 5.61 -22.94
N LYS A 75 -7.23 5.82 -21.88
CA LYS A 75 -8.02 7.05 -21.72
C LYS A 75 -7.16 8.29 -21.48
N LEU A 76 -6.03 8.18 -20.78
CA LEU A 76 -5.07 9.29 -20.66
C LEU A 76 -4.51 9.67 -22.03
N GLU A 77 -4.15 8.69 -22.86
CA GLU A 77 -3.69 8.93 -24.23
C GLU A 77 -4.77 9.59 -25.09
N ASP A 78 -6.00 9.07 -25.06
CA ASP A 78 -7.14 9.57 -25.83
C ASP A 78 -7.60 10.98 -25.38
N THR A 79 -7.30 11.37 -24.13
CA THR A 79 -7.67 12.69 -23.59
C THR A 79 -7.03 13.84 -24.38
N ILE A 80 -5.90 13.60 -25.04
CA ILE A 80 -5.30 14.55 -25.97
C ILE A 80 -5.90 14.34 -27.36
N ASP A 81 -6.87 15.17 -27.74
CA ASP A 81 -7.44 15.17 -29.08
C ASP A 81 -7.07 16.45 -29.84
N ALA A 82 -6.72 16.30 -31.11
CA ALA A 82 -6.22 17.40 -31.94
C ALA A 82 -5.06 18.19 -31.31
N GLY A 83 -4.27 17.59 -30.41
CA GLY A 83 -3.17 18.27 -29.72
C GLY A 83 -3.61 19.26 -28.63
N VAL A 84 -4.85 19.16 -28.16
CA VAL A 84 -5.38 19.88 -26.99
C VAL A 84 -6.02 18.89 -26.03
N VAL A 85 -6.09 19.24 -24.74
CA VAL A 85 -6.82 18.43 -23.77
C VAL A 85 -8.33 18.62 -23.98
N ASP A 86 -9.01 17.55 -24.36
CA ASP A 86 -10.47 17.53 -24.49
C ASP A 86 -11.11 17.45 -23.10
N GLU A 87 -11.97 18.42 -22.77
CA GLU A 87 -12.56 18.57 -21.44
C GLU A 87 -13.45 17.39 -21.04
N GLU A 88 -14.23 16.87 -21.99
CA GLU A 88 -15.17 15.80 -21.71
C GLU A 88 -14.42 14.48 -21.52
N LEU A 89 -13.41 14.23 -22.35
CA LEU A 89 -12.52 13.09 -22.17
C LEU A 89 -11.75 13.20 -20.84
N LEU A 90 -11.21 14.37 -20.51
CA LEU A 90 -10.55 14.61 -19.21
C LEU A 90 -11.49 14.28 -18.03
N ARG A 91 -12.76 14.71 -18.10
CA ARG A 91 -13.77 14.41 -17.07
C ARG A 91 -14.01 12.90 -16.94
N VAL A 92 -14.13 12.18 -18.05
CA VAL A 92 -14.32 10.73 -18.07
C VAL A 92 -13.08 10.00 -17.55
N THR A 93 -11.88 10.42 -17.94
CA THR A 93 -10.61 9.84 -17.50
C THR A 93 -10.41 10.02 -16.00
N LYS A 94 -10.73 11.21 -15.46
CA LYS A 94 -10.74 11.44 -14.01
C LYS A 94 -11.67 10.49 -13.27
N GLN A 95 -12.87 10.24 -13.81
CA GLN A 95 -13.81 9.29 -13.19
C GLN A 95 -13.30 7.86 -13.27
N GLN A 96 -12.68 7.44 -14.38
CA GLN A 96 -12.04 6.12 -14.50
C GLN A 96 -10.97 5.93 -13.42
N ILE A 97 -10.02 6.87 -13.31
CA ILE A 97 -8.88 6.73 -12.40
C ILE A 97 -9.34 6.85 -10.94
N ASN A 98 -10.04 7.94 -10.58
CA ASN A 98 -10.33 8.23 -9.18
C ASN A 98 -11.43 7.36 -8.59
N LYS A 99 -12.45 7.00 -9.38
CA LYS A 99 -13.63 6.28 -8.87
C LYS A 99 -13.61 4.79 -9.18
N LYS A 100 -12.91 4.33 -10.22
CA LYS A 100 -12.86 2.90 -10.53
C LYS A 100 -11.53 2.31 -10.13
N LEU A 101 -10.44 2.75 -10.77
CA LEU A 101 -9.12 2.19 -10.55
C LEU A 101 -8.67 2.33 -9.08
N ASN A 102 -8.64 3.55 -8.54
CA ASN A 102 -8.17 3.78 -7.17
C ASN A 102 -9.03 3.06 -6.11
N GLN A 103 -10.33 2.91 -6.37
CA GLN A 103 -11.23 2.15 -5.48
C GLN A 103 -10.94 0.64 -5.54
N ALA A 104 -10.75 0.08 -6.74
CA ALA A 104 -10.38 -1.32 -6.92
C ALA A 104 -9.04 -1.63 -6.23
N LEU A 105 -8.01 -0.80 -6.48
CA LEU A 105 -6.69 -0.94 -5.86
C LEU A 105 -6.76 -0.82 -4.34
N SER A 106 -7.54 0.13 -3.81
CA SER A 106 -7.70 0.32 -2.36
C SER A 106 -8.35 -0.89 -1.69
N LYS A 107 -9.34 -1.52 -2.35
CA LYS A 107 -10.00 -2.73 -1.85
C LYS A 107 -9.04 -3.92 -1.89
N GLU A 108 -8.41 -4.16 -3.03
CA GLU A 108 -7.50 -5.28 -3.24
C GLU A 108 -6.26 -5.19 -2.32
N TRP A 109 -5.70 -3.98 -2.17
CA TRP A 109 -4.62 -3.72 -1.24
C TRP A 109 -4.99 -4.04 0.20
N ARG A 110 -6.19 -3.64 0.66
CA ARG A 110 -6.64 -3.92 2.03
C ARG A 110 -6.72 -5.43 2.30
N GLU A 111 -7.20 -6.19 1.32
CA GLU A 111 -7.26 -7.65 1.41
C GLU A 111 -5.85 -8.28 1.44
N PHE A 112 -4.94 -7.80 0.60
CA PHE A 112 -3.53 -8.21 0.60
C PHE A 112 -2.85 -7.88 1.93
N HIS A 113 -2.98 -6.64 2.40
CA HIS A 113 -2.40 -6.15 3.64
C HIS A 113 -2.87 -6.96 4.85
N SER A 114 -4.18 -7.21 4.97
CA SER A 114 -4.71 -8.05 6.05
C SER A 114 -4.10 -9.46 6.01
N LYS A 115 -4.07 -10.12 4.84
CA LYS A 115 -3.44 -11.44 4.70
C LYS A 115 -1.97 -11.44 5.11
N LYS A 116 -1.22 -10.41 4.71
CA LYS A 116 0.20 -10.27 4.99
C LYS A 116 0.47 -9.98 6.48
N THR A 117 -0.42 -9.27 7.16
CA THR A 117 -0.20 -8.78 8.52
C THR A 117 -0.86 -9.62 9.62
N ASN A 118 -1.84 -10.46 9.30
CA ASN A 118 -2.57 -11.25 10.31
C ASN A 118 -1.64 -12.06 11.22
N SER A 119 -0.64 -12.77 10.67
CA SER A 119 0.33 -13.51 11.48
C SER A 119 1.29 -12.58 12.23
N VAL A 120 1.73 -11.50 11.59
CA VAL A 120 2.68 -10.52 12.13
C VAL A 120 2.10 -9.81 13.35
N VAL A 121 0.81 -9.46 13.33
CA VAL A 121 0.13 -8.84 14.48
C VAL A 121 0.12 -9.79 15.69
N GLY A 122 -0.19 -11.08 15.49
CA GLY A 122 -0.14 -12.07 16.58
C GLY A 122 1.28 -12.27 17.13
N LYS A 123 2.29 -12.27 16.26
CA LYS A 123 3.71 -12.29 16.68
C LYS A 123 4.07 -11.05 17.50
N LEU A 124 3.64 -9.87 17.06
CA LEU A 124 3.88 -8.60 17.75
C LEU A 124 3.27 -8.52 19.15
N GLU A 125 2.14 -9.18 19.40
CA GLU A 125 1.58 -9.28 20.76
C GLU A 125 2.50 -10.07 21.69
N THR A 126 3.04 -11.18 21.18
CA THR A 126 3.96 -12.07 21.92
C THR A 126 5.31 -11.40 22.15
N VAL A 127 5.96 -10.99 21.06
CA VAL A 127 7.24 -10.27 21.05
C VAL A 127 7.14 -8.98 21.86
N GLY A 128 6.09 -8.19 21.62
CA GLY A 128 5.90 -6.90 22.28
C GLY A 128 5.73 -7.00 23.79
N SER A 129 5.23 -8.13 24.31
CA SER A 129 5.16 -8.37 25.75
C SER A 129 6.55 -8.59 26.37
N LEU A 130 7.43 -9.28 25.65
CA LEU A 130 8.78 -9.64 26.10
C LEU A 130 9.83 -8.56 25.81
N ALA A 131 9.60 -7.73 24.79
CA ALA A 131 10.54 -6.71 24.35
C ALA A 131 10.88 -5.70 25.46
N SER A 132 12.17 -5.37 25.57
CA SER A 132 12.67 -4.33 26.46
C SER A 132 12.44 -2.92 25.92
N ASP A 133 12.55 -2.73 24.60
CA ASP A 133 12.28 -1.46 23.94
C ASP A 133 10.81 -1.40 23.47
N LYS A 134 9.95 -0.77 24.27
CA LYS A 134 8.53 -0.63 23.93
C LYS A 134 8.28 0.39 22.82
N ASP A 135 9.13 1.42 22.71
CA ASP A 135 8.96 2.48 21.72
C ASP A 135 9.28 1.97 20.31
N HIS A 136 10.29 1.12 20.20
CA HIS A 136 10.61 0.42 18.98
C HIS A 136 9.45 -0.50 18.51
N ILE A 137 8.88 -1.31 19.41
CA ILE A 137 7.70 -2.15 19.10
C ILE A 137 6.50 -1.31 18.68
N ASN A 138 6.27 -0.17 19.32
CA ASN A 138 5.19 0.74 18.92
C ASN A 138 5.44 1.31 17.52
N THR A 139 6.68 1.68 17.20
CA THR A 139 7.05 2.16 15.86
C THR A 139 6.79 1.11 14.78
N ILE A 140 7.13 -0.15 15.04
CA ILE A 140 6.84 -1.27 14.12
C ILE A 140 5.32 -1.40 13.91
N ARG A 141 4.55 -1.35 15.01
CA ARG A 141 3.07 -1.44 14.96
C ARG A 141 2.48 -0.29 14.14
N ASP A 142 2.94 0.94 14.34
CA ASP A 142 2.47 2.11 13.62
C ASP A 142 2.81 2.01 12.14
N ASN A 143 4.03 1.57 11.79
CA ASN A 143 4.42 1.36 10.39
C ASN A 143 3.54 0.33 9.66
N ILE A 144 3.13 -0.74 10.35
CA ILE A 144 2.22 -1.76 9.83
C ILE A 144 0.79 -1.21 9.68
N ASN A 145 0.31 -0.45 10.66
CA ASN A 145 -1.04 0.12 10.63
C ASN A 145 -1.17 1.21 9.55
N ASP A 146 -0.18 2.09 9.45
CA ASP A 146 -0.13 3.19 8.48
C ASP A 146 -0.05 2.70 7.02
N SER A 147 0.35 1.45 6.80
CA SER A 147 0.46 0.86 5.45
C SER A 147 -0.86 0.28 4.94
N ALA A 148 -1.94 0.27 5.75
CA ALA A 148 -3.22 -0.32 5.37
C ALA A 148 -3.99 0.49 4.32
N ASP A 149 -3.80 1.80 4.25
CA ASP A 149 -4.47 2.67 3.27
C ASP A 149 -3.62 2.85 2.02
N TRP A 150 -4.09 2.28 0.90
CA TRP A 150 -3.47 2.39 -0.41
C TRP A 150 -3.18 3.84 -0.81
N ASN A 151 -4.10 4.76 -0.54
CA ASN A 151 -3.95 6.15 -0.97
C ASN A 151 -2.84 6.86 -0.16
N ALA A 152 -2.71 6.51 1.13
CA ALA A 152 -1.68 7.04 2.02
C ALA A 152 -0.27 6.50 1.76
N LEU A 153 -0.10 5.48 0.90
CA LEU A 153 1.20 4.92 0.52
C LEU A 153 2.00 5.77 -0.46
N SER A 154 1.46 6.89 -0.92
CA SER A 154 1.94 7.64 -2.11
C SER A 154 3.38 8.17 -2.05
N ASN A 155 4.05 8.16 -0.89
CA ASN A 155 5.26 8.96 -0.71
C ASN A 155 6.51 8.14 -0.33
N ASN A 156 7.59 8.52 -1.01
CA ASN A 156 8.95 8.46 -0.48
C ASN A 156 8.99 9.16 0.89
N ILE A 157 9.31 8.43 1.95
CA ILE A 157 9.59 8.95 3.30
C ILE A 157 10.85 9.81 3.27
N ASN A 158 11.83 9.41 2.46
CA ASN A 158 13.05 10.13 2.16
C ASN A 158 13.51 9.78 0.73
N ALA A 159 14.67 10.26 0.30
CA ALA A 159 15.18 10.05 -1.06
C ALA A 159 15.26 8.58 -1.52
N THR A 160 15.30 7.61 -0.59
CA THR A 160 15.54 6.18 -0.88
C THR A 160 14.55 5.22 -0.24
N THR A 161 13.60 5.69 0.57
CA THR A 161 12.71 4.81 1.36
C THR A 161 11.26 5.16 1.12
N THR A 162 10.46 4.20 0.65
CA THR A 162 9.00 4.34 0.55
C THR A 162 8.31 3.83 1.81
N LYS A 163 7.03 4.19 2.02
CA LYS A 163 6.19 3.56 3.05
C LYS A 163 6.06 2.05 2.87
N ILE A 164 6.12 1.56 1.62
CA ILE A 164 6.08 0.13 1.30
C ILE A 164 7.35 -0.58 1.80
N MET A 165 8.53 0.01 1.55
CA MET A 165 9.79 -0.51 2.07
C MET A 165 9.81 -0.52 3.59
N ARG A 166 9.38 0.57 4.23
CA ARG A 166 9.26 0.63 5.70
C ARG A 166 8.32 -0.43 6.25
N PHE A 167 7.18 -0.63 5.60
CA PHE A 167 6.24 -1.68 5.96
C PHE A 167 6.88 -3.08 5.87
N LYS A 168 7.60 -3.37 4.78
CA LYS A 168 8.35 -4.61 4.64
C LYS A 168 9.39 -4.77 5.76
N SER A 169 10.22 -3.74 6.00
CA SER A 169 11.23 -3.79 7.05
C SER A 169 10.62 -4.07 8.42
N SER A 170 9.47 -3.46 8.74
CA SER A 170 8.75 -3.73 9.99
C SER A 170 8.20 -5.16 10.07
N ILE A 171 7.79 -5.79 8.96
CA ILE A 171 7.43 -7.23 8.98
C ILE A 171 8.69 -8.07 9.24
N ASP A 172 9.75 -7.83 8.48
CA ASP A 172 11.00 -8.61 8.57
C ASP A 172 11.63 -8.48 9.98
N GLU A 173 11.50 -7.31 10.60
CA GLU A 173 11.97 -7.06 11.96
C GLU A 173 11.17 -7.84 13.02
N VAL A 174 9.86 -8.02 12.83
CA VAL A 174 9.06 -8.87 13.73
C VAL A 174 9.50 -10.32 13.63
N ASP A 175 9.74 -10.81 12.41
CA ASP A 175 10.24 -12.17 12.20
C ASP A 175 11.63 -12.35 12.84
N LYS A 176 12.51 -11.37 12.67
CA LYS A 176 13.84 -11.37 13.30
C LYS A 176 13.76 -11.41 14.83
N ILE A 177 12.90 -10.59 15.45
CA ILE A 177 12.77 -10.60 16.92
C ILE A 177 12.17 -11.93 17.39
N GLU A 178 11.23 -12.53 16.65
CA GLU A 178 10.71 -13.86 16.99
C GLU A 178 11.80 -14.93 16.92
N GLU A 179 12.65 -14.89 15.89
CA GLU A 179 13.80 -15.80 15.73
C GLU A 179 14.82 -15.63 16.86
N GLU A 180 15.15 -14.38 17.24
CA GLU A 180 16.06 -14.06 18.34
C GLU A 180 15.55 -14.57 19.69
N LEU A 181 14.22 -14.60 19.90
CA LEU A 181 13.61 -15.11 21.13
C LEU A 181 13.59 -16.65 21.23
N ASN A 182 13.98 -17.36 20.18
CA ASN A 182 14.09 -18.82 20.13
C ASN A 182 12.82 -19.55 20.64
N LEU A 183 11.66 -19.09 20.20
CA LEU A 183 10.35 -19.56 20.70
C LEU A 183 9.95 -20.90 20.08
N ASN A 184 9.98 -21.98 20.87
CA ASN A 184 9.37 -23.26 20.51
C ASN A 184 7.91 -23.36 20.99
N ASP A 185 7.22 -24.46 20.65
CA ASP A 185 5.80 -24.64 20.97
C ASP A 185 5.49 -24.62 22.47
N GLU A 186 6.39 -25.14 23.31
CA GLU A 186 6.23 -25.16 24.77
C GLU A 186 6.37 -23.74 25.35
N ILE A 187 7.37 -22.98 24.89
CA ILE A 187 7.56 -21.57 25.27
C ILE A 187 6.37 -20.72 24.80
N LYS A 188 5.91 -20.90 23.55
CA LYS A 188 4.72 -20.18 23.02
C LYS A 188 3.47 -20.47 23.84
N ARG A 189 3.29 -21.72 24.26
CA ARG A 189 2.19 -22.12 25.15
C ARG A 189 2.31 -21.45 26.52
N PHE A 190 3.51 -21.43 27.11
CA PHE A 190 3.76 -20.77 28.39
C PHE A 190 3.45 -19.27 28.31
N ILE A 191 3.96 -18.55 27.30
CA ILE A 191 3.68 -17.12 27.10
C ILE A 191 2.17 -16.87 26.95
N THR A 192 1.45 -17.75 26.24
CA THR A 192 -0.02 -17.67 26.11
C THR A 192 -0.73 -17.82 27.47
N LEU A 193 -0.23 -18.66 28.37
CA LEU A 193 -0.78 -18.80 29.72
C LEU A 193 -0.48 -17.57 30.59
N VAL A 194 0.73 -17.02 30.47
CA VAL A 194 1.16 -15.81 31.21
C VAL A 194 0.32 -14.60 30.80
N THR A 195 0.22 -14.33 29.50
CA THR A 195 -0.57 -13.23 28.93
C THR A 195 -2.05 -13.29 29.31
N ARG A 196 -2.60 -14.50 29.48
CA ARG A 196 -3.99 -14.72 29.92
C ARG A 196 -4.19 -14.72 31.44
N GLY A 197 -3.13 -14.55 32.23
CA GLY A 197 -3.17 -14.65 33.70
C GLY A 197 -3.57 -16.04 34.20
N LYS A 198 -3.28 -17.09 33.42
CA LYS A 198 -3.65 -18.49 33.71
C LYS A 198 -2.44 -19.38 34.03
N ALA A 199 -1.23 -18.87 33.84
CA ALA A 199 -0.01 -19.58 34.17
C ALA A 199 0.05 -19.92 35.67
N LYS A 200 0.46 -21.15 35.97
CA LYS A 200 0.73 -21.67 37.30
C LYS A 200 2.22 -21.99 37.43
N ILE A 201 2.66 -22.17 38.67
CA ILE A 201 4.05 -22.62 38.93
C ILE A 201 4.37 -23.96 38.27
N THR A 202 3.36 -24.81 38.05
CA THR A 202 3.53 -26.11 37.36
C THR A 202 3.76 -25.96 35.86
N ASP A 203 3.48 -24.79 35.27
CA ASP A 203 3.77 -24.50 33.86
C ASP A 203 5.21 -23.99 33.68
N LEU A 204 5.95 -23.79 34.77
CA LEU A 204 7.35 -23.39 34.80
C LEU A 204 8.24 -24.65 34.93
N ASN A 205 8.61 -25.23 33.81
CA ASN A 205 9.49 -26.41 33.76
C ASN A 205 10.97 -26.00 33.51
N ASP A 206 11.89 -26.95 33.55
CA ASP A 206 13.33 -26.70 33.39
C ASP A 206 13.67 -26.02 32.05
N GLU A 207 12.94 -26.34 30.98
CA GLU A 207 13.10 -25.75 29.67
C GLU A 207 12.68 -24.27 29.65
N ILE A 208 11.51 -23.95 30.23
CA ILE A 208 11.05 -22.56 30.35
C ILE A 208 12.00 -21.74 31.23
N MET A 209 12.47 -22.31 32.35
CA MET A 209 13.43 -21.65 33.23
C MET A 209 14.74 -21.34 32.51
N ALA A 210 15.31 -22.32 31.81
CA ALA A 210 16.54 -22.14 31.05
C ALA A 210 16.38 -21.10 29.94
N TRP A 211 15.22 -21.07 29.25
CA TRP A 211 14.92 -20.05 28.25
C TRP A 211 14.86 -18.64 28.87
N ILE A 212 14.15 -18.45 29.98
CA ILE A 212 14.07 -17.16 30.67
C ILE A 212 15.46 -16.64 31.07
N GLU A 213 16.33 -17.54 31.56
CA GLU A 213 17.70 -17.19 31.94
C GLU A 213 18.57 -16.85 30.72
N ASN A 214 18.56 -17.69 29.68
CA ASN A 214 19.37 -17.51 28.48
C ASN A 214 19.00 -16.23 27.70
N GLU A 215 17.70 -15.92 27.62
CA GLU A 215 17.20 -14.72 26.94
C GLU A 215 17.17 -13.48 27.87
N ASN A 216 17.69 -13.60 29.09
CA ASN A 216 17.75 -12.52 30.08
C ASN A 216 16.38 -11.85 30.35
N LEU A 217 15.34 -12.67 30.49
CA LEU A 217 13.94 -12.24 30.63
C LEU A 217 13.44 -12.27 32.08
N ALA A 218 14.27 -12.61 33.06
CA ALA A 218 13.86 -12.80 34.46
C ALA A 218 13.05 -11.61 35.01
N ASP A 219 13.51 -10.39 34.76
CA ASP A 219 12.86 -9.15 35.22
C ASP A 219 11.52 -8.84 34.52
N LYS A 220 11.17 -9.59 33.45
CA LYS A 220 9.88 -9.46 32.75
C LYS A 220 8.77 -10.25 33.43
N PHE A 221 9.10 -11.19 34.31
CA PHE A 221 8.12 -12.02 35.01
C PHE A 221 7.97 -11.57 36.46
N THR A 222 6.74 -11.58 36.97
CA THR A 222 6.45 -11.22 38.37
C THR A 222 5.51 -12.23 38.99
N ILE A 223 5.82 -12.67 40.21
CA ILE A 223 4.97 -13.57 40.98
C ILE A 223 3.97 -12.74 41.78
N ARG A 224 2.68 -13.06 41.66
CA ARG A 224 1.61 -12.47 42.47
C ARG A 224 0.71 -13.59 43.00
N PHE A 225 0.33 -13.51 44.27
CA PHE A 225 -0.69 -14.40 44.84
C PHE A 225 -2.06 -14.10 44.21
N LYS A 226 -2.86 -15.16 44.01
CA LYS A 226 -4.24 -15.05 43.56
C LYS A 226 -5.17 -14.77 44.72
#